data_AF-A0A1H5RK42-F1
#
_entry.id   AF-A0A1H5RK42-F1
#
_cell.length_a   1.000
_cell.length_b   1.000
_cell.length_c   1.000
_cell.angle_alpha   90.00
_cell.angle_beta   90.00
_cell.angle_gamma   90.00
#
_symmetry.space_group_name_H-M   'P 1'
#
loop_
_entity.id
_entity.type
_entity.pdbx_description
1 polymer ?
#
loop_
_entity_poly.entity_id
_entity_poly.type
_entity_poly.pdbx_seq_one_letter_code
_entity_poly.pdbx_strand_id
1 'polypeptide(L)'
;MIQPLMNSSRFIIYGIDHANKRALPMDDLNVLSDLTQKDKYIFATLCQFLWVQGEPLLLIFDVENEVYSKQGITLSVLKHLEDAGLIAFENKGFVKKGFGKHTRLFYCDRPTKMGFQDNENNSLDLGHVLLTARGKELALTIPVIRNQQFYEYVIRRWFEQGLVLSSIQIDRDRRPNIAGRACAIRAPG
;
A
#
# COMPACT_ATOMS: atom_id res chain seq x y z
N MET A 1 16.51 -11.52 16.05
CA MET A 1 15.15 -11.91 16.54
C MET A 1 14.02 -11.06 15.96
N ILE A 2 13.83 -11.03 14.64
CA ILE A 2 12.96 -10.06 13.95
C ILE A 2 11.50 -10.28 14.42
N GLN A 3 10.82 -9.24 14.93
CA GLN A 3 9.45 -9.36 15.45
C GLN A 3 8.41 -9.04 14.36
N PRO A 4 7.37 -9.89 14.17
CA PRO A 4 6.29 -9.62 13.25
C PRO A 4 5.41 -8.48 13.77
N LEU A 5 5.14 -7.47 12.95
CA LEU A 5 4.34 -6.30 13.36
C LEU A 5 2.83 -6.55 13.17
N MET A 6 2.42 -7.26 12.12
CA MET A 6 1.01 -7.55 11.82
C MET A 6 0.87 -8.85 11.02
N ASN A 7 -0.26 -9.55 11.19
CA ASN A 7 -0.59 -10.81 10.52
C ASN A 7 -1.85 -10.62 9.66
N SER A 8 -1.69 -10.45 8.35
CA SER A 8 -2.82 -10.35 7.40
C SER A 8 -2.80 -11.61 6.54
N SER A 9 -3.53 -12.64 6.99
CA SER A 9 -3.86 -14.01 6.51
C SER A 9 -2.98 -14.78 5.50
N ARG A 10 -1.94 -14.21 4.87
CA ARG A 10 -0.91 -14.85 4.03
C ARG A 10 0.43 -14.09 4.01
N PHE A 11 0.52 -12.88 4.58
CA PHE A 11 1.72 -12.04 4.50
C PHE A 11 2.14 -11.55 5.88
N ILE A 12 3.45 -11.48 6.08
CA ILE A 12 4.04 -10.98 7.32
C ILE A 12 4.86 -9.73 7.01
N ILE A 13 4.62 -8.66 7.77
CA ILE A 13 5.38 -7.42 7.68
C ILE A 13 6.34 -7.34 8.86
N TYR A 14 7.59 -7.02 8.57
CA TYR A 14 8.68 -6.90 9.54
C TYR A 14 9.34 -5.54 9.42
N GLY A 15 9.76 -4.97 10.55
CA GLY A 15 10.79 -3.91 10.57
C GLY A 15 12.18 -4.53 10.35
N ILE A 16 13.08 -3.78 9.72
CA ILE A 16 14.46 -4.22 9.50
C ILE A 16 15.30 -3.87 10.76
N ASP A 17 15.71 -4.88 11.54
CA ASP A 17 16.69 -4.93 12.67
C ASP A 17 16.33 -4.75 14.17
N HIS A 18 17.30 -5.23 14.96
CA HIS A 18 17.33 -5.64 16.37
C HIS A 18 17.75 -4.59 17.41
N ALA A 19 17.29 -4.85 18.64
CA ALA A 19 17.83 -4.44 19.94
C ALA A 19 17.41 -3.06 20.48
N ASN A 20 16.13 -2.92 20.83
CA ASN A 20 15.74 -2.44 22.17
C ASN A 20 14.27 -2.80 22.42
N LYS A 21 13.98 -3.49 23.52
CA LYS A 21 12.62 -3.67 24.00
C LYS A 21 12.10 -2.29 24.41
N ARG A 22 11.18 -1.71 23.65
CA ARG A 22 10.10 -0.93 24.24
C ARG A 22 8.85 -1.79 24.15
N ALA A 23 8.64 -2.58 25.20
CA ALA A 23 7.28 -2.98 25.51
C ALA A 23 6.54 -1.66 25.79
N LEU A 24 5.62 -1.28 24.90
CA LEU A 24 4.70 -0.20 25.17
C LEU A 24 3.88 -0.61 26.41
N PRO A 25 3.92 0.15 27.51
CA PRO A 25 3.07 -0.12 28.67
C PRO A 25 1.62 -0.10 28.20
N MET A 26 0.85 -1.10 28.61
CA MET A 26 -0.55 -1.29 28.21
C MET A 26 -1.53 -0.26 28.80
N ASP A 27 -1.02 0.86 29.33
CA ASP A 27 -1.80 1.87 30.09
C ASP A 27 -1.86 3.27 29.43
N ASP A 28 -1.25 3.50 28.26
CA ASP A 28 -1.39 4.78 27.53
C ASP A 28 -2.63 4.83 26.60
N LEU A 29 -3.71 4.13 26.97
CA LEU A 29 -4.97 4.12 26.20
C LEU A 29 -5.83 5.38 26.41
N ASN A 30 -5.34 6.41 27.10
CA ASN A 30 -6.13 7.63 27.37
C ASN A 30 -5.47 8.96 26.98
N VAL A 31 -4.48 8.95 26.08
CA VAL A 31 -4.12 10.14 25.30
C VAL A 31 -4.51 9.89 23.85
N LEU A 32 -5.80 9.66 23.63
CA LEU A 32 -6.38 9.82 22.30
C LEU A 32 -6.32 11.32 22.00
N SER A 33 -5.20 11.79 21.46
CA SER A 33 -5.14 13.15 20.94
C SER A 33 -6.24 13.28 19.89
N ASP A 34 -7.20 14.16 20.17
CA ASP A 34 -8.17 14.56 19.17
C ASP A 34 -7.40 15.14 18.00
N LEU A 35 -7.53 14.49 16.83
CA LEU A 35 -6.86 14.93 15.62
C LEU A 35 -7.35 16.32 15.27
N THR A 36 -6.44 17.29 15.25
CA THR A 36 -6.76 18.64 14.83
C THR A 36 -7.16 18.64 13.35
N GLN A 37 -7.86 19.69 12.90
CA GLN A 37 -8.20 19.82 11.49
C GLN A 37 -6.95 19.85 10.60
N LYS A 38 -5.84 20.38 11.11
CA LYS A 38 -4.55 20.40 10.45
C LYS A 38 -3.99 18.98 10.29
N ASP A 39 -4.08 18.15 11.31
CA ASP A 39 -3.59 16.76 11.27
C ASP A 39 -4.36 15.93 10.25
N LYS A 40 -5.68 16.10 10.22
CA LYS A 40 -6.56 15.44 9.22
C LYS A 40 -6.18 15.85 7.79
N TYR A 41 -5.91 17.13 7.56
CA TYR A 41 -5.47 17.62 6.25
C TYR A 41 -4.12 17.03 5.84
N ILE A 42 -3.12 17.07 6.73
CA ILE A 42 -1.80 16.51 6.48
C ILE A 42 -1.87 15.01 6.20
N PHE A 43 -2.65 14.28 7.00
CA PHE A 43 -2.85 12.84 6.80
C PHE A 43 -3.59 12.54 5.49
N ALA A 44 -4.55 13.37 5.08
CA ALA A 44 -5.19 13.24 3.78
C ALA A 44 -4.21 13.46 2.62
N THR A 45 -3.28 14.42 2.74
CA THR A 45 -2.18 14.59 1.79
C THR A 45 -1.26 13.37 1.77
N LEU A 46 -0.96 12.77 2.93
CA LEU A 46 -0.18 11.53 3.01
C LEU A 46 -0.86 10.35 2.30
N CYS A 47 -2.20 10.29 2.33
CA CYS A 47 -2.97 9.21 1.71
C CYS A 47 -2.80 9.10 0.19
N GLN A 48 -2.31 10.14 -0.49
CA GLN A 48 -1.98 10.04 -1.93
C GLN A 48 -0.83 9.07 -2.23
N PHE A 49 -0.06 8.67 -1.22
CA PHE A 49 1.04 7.73 -1.34
C PHE A 49 0.64 6.27 -1.03
N LEU A 50 -0.67 6.02 -0.92
CA LEU A 50 -1.21 4.69 -0.64
C LEU A 50 -1.35 3.86 -1.91
N TRP A 51 -0.83 2.64 -1.81
CA TRP A 51 -1.21 1.51 -2.64
C TRP A 51 -2.12 0.58 -1.84
N VAL A 52 -2.89 -0.28 -2.50
CA VAL A 52 -3.77 -1.24 -1.84
C VAL A 52 -3.43 -2.66 -2.25
N GLN A 53 -3.33 -3.55 -1.25
CA GLN A 53 -3.23 -4.99 -1.45
C GLN A 53 -4.02 -5.70 -0.33
N GLY A 54 -5.34 -5.74 -0.47
CA GLY A 54 -6.26 -6.12 0.60
C GLY A 54 -6.40 -5.03 1.67
N GLU A 55 -5.28 -4.48 2.13
CA GLU A 55 -5.20 -3.35 3.06
C GLU A 55 -4.42 -2.17 2.43
N PRO A 56 -4.61 -0.94 2.95
CA PRO A 56 -3.81 0.21 2.54
C PRO A 56 -2.35 0.05 2.95
N LEU A 57 -1.44 0.30 2.00
CA LEU A 57 0.01 0.24 2.14
C LEU A 57 0.57 1.62 1.77
N LEU A 58 1.16 2.29 2.76
CA LEU A 58 1.84 3.55 2.53
C LEU A 58 3.25 3.28 2.05
N LEU A 59 3.64 3.82 0.89
CA LEU A 59 4.98 3.61 0.33
C LEU A 59 5.79 4.90 0.41
N ILE A 60 6.54 5.07 1.50
CA ILE A 60 7.49 6.18 1.72
C ILE A 60 8.90 5.60 1.72
N PHE A 61 9.51 5.55 0.54
CA PHE A 61 10.76 4.81 0.34
C PHE A 61 12.03 5.58 0.71
N ASP A 62 12.04 6.87 0.43
CA ASP A 62 13.13 7.79 0.74
C ASP A 62 12.46 9.09 1.19
N VAL A 63 12.54 9.38 2.48
CA VAL A 63 11.81 10.50 3.11
C VAL A 63 12.27 11.85 2.57
N GLU A 64 13.49 11.95 2.05
CA GLU A 64 14.04 13.20 1.51
C GLU A 64 13.69 13.40 0.04
N ASN A 65 13.11 12.39 -0.62
CA ASN A 65 12.79 12.48 -2.04
C ASN A 65 11.76 13.58 -2.31
N GLU A 66 12.00 14.34 -3.38
CA GLU A 66 11.14 15.47 -3.76
C GLU A 66 9.70 15.08 -4.09
N VAL A 67 9.44 13.82 -4.44
CA VAL A 67 8.08 13.32 -4.68
C VAL A 67 7.18 13.45 -3.44
N TYR A 68 7.78 13.42 -2.25
CA TYR A 68 7.10 13.58 -0.97
C TYR A 68 7.19 15.03 -0.46
N SER A 69 8.39 15.62 -0.47
CA SER A 69 8.61 16.94 0.14
C SER A 69 7.91 18.08 -0.63
N LYS A 70 7.76 17.98 -1.96
CA LYS A 70 6.93 18.91 -2.76
C LYS A 70 5.45 18.91 -2.36
N GLN A 71 5.01 17.86 -1.68
CA GLN A 71 3.65 17.70 -1.18
C GLN A 71 3.54 18.05 0.32
N GLY A 72 4.61 18.61 0.90
CA GLY A 72 4.67 18.96 2.32
C GLY A 72 4.87 17.76 3.25
N ILE A 73 5.18 16.57 2.73
CA ILE A 73 5.51 15.40 3.55
C ILE A 73 7.03 15.38 3.77
N THR A 74 7.43 15.77 4.98
CA THR A 74 8.82 15.80 5.45
C THR A 74 9.00 14.85 6.64
N LEU A 75 10.24 14.60 7.07
CA LEU A 75 10.52 13.82 8.27
C LEU A 75 9.82 14.37 9.52
N SER A 76 9.81 15.70 9.71
CA SER A 76 9.14 16.33 10.85
C SER A 76 7.62 16.11 10.81
N VAL A 77 7.01 16.14 9.63
CA VAL A 77 5.59 15.82 9.45
C VAL A 77 5.30 14.35 9.75
N LEU A 78 6.17 13.43 9.30
CA LEU A 78 6.02 12.01 9.63
C LEU A 78 6.15 11.76 11.14
N LYS A 79 7.09 12.43 11.82
CA LYS A 79 7.20 12.32 13.28
C LYS A 79 5.97 12.85 14.01
N HIS A 80 5.42 13.97 13.56
CA HIS A 80 4.17 14.49 14.10
C HIS A 80 2.99 13.52 13.94
N LEU A 81 2.86 12.88 12.77
CA LEU A 81 1.80 11.88 12.53
C LEU A 81 2.02 10.57 13.30
N GLU A 82 3.28 10.21 13.57
CA GLU A 82 3.65 9.10 14.45
C GLU A 82 3.24 9.41 15.90
N ASP A 83 3.54 10.61 16.41
CA ASP A 83 3.13 11.07 17.74
C ASP A 83 1.59 11.15 17.88
N ALA A 84 0.87 11.44 16.78
CA ALA A 84 -0.59 11.38 16.72
C ALA A 84 -1.15 9.94 16.65
N GLY A 85 -0.29 8.92 16.60
CA GLY A 85 -0.65 7.51 16.56
C GLY A 85 -1.29 7.06 15.25
N LEU A 86 -1.10 7.80 14.14
CA LEU A 86 -1.65 7.44 12.84
C LEU A 86 -0.71 6.56 12.01
N ILE A 87 0.59 6.70 12.22
CA ILE A 87 1.62 5.93 11.53
C ILE A 87 2.65 5.37 12.51
N ALA A 88 3.40 4.38 12.05
CA ALA A 88 4.64 3.93 12.66
C ALA A 88 5.79 4.21 11.69
N PHE A 89 6.87 4.81 12.19
CA PHE A 89 8.06 5.13 11.40
C PHE A 89 9.24 4.24 11.84
N GLU A 90 9.91 3.61 10.88
CA GLU A 90 11.12 2.82 11.12
C GLU A 90 12.27 3.29 10.24
N ASN A 91 13.42 3.59 10.84
CA ASN A 91 14.55 4.19 10.14
C ASN A 91 15.16 3.22 9.11
N LYS A 92 15.13 1.91 9.40
CA LYS A 92 15.58 0.90 8.44
C LYS A 92 14.47 0.39 7.52
N GLY A 93 13.23 0.83 7.76
CA GLY A 93 12.07 0.51 6.97
C GLY A 93 11.46 -0.86 7.24
N PHE A 94 10.45 -1.15 6.43
CA PHE A 94 9.57 -2.29 6.54
C PHE A 94 9.58 -3.11 5.27
N VAL A 95 9.50 -4.43 5.43
CA VAL A 95 9.41 -5.38 4.32
C VAL A 95 8.22 -6.27 4.52
N LYS A 96 7.43 -6.44 3.47
CA LYS A 96 6.35 -7.44 3.41
C LYS A 96 6.88 -8.69 2.72
N LYS A 97 6.78 -9.84 3.37
CA LYS A 97 7.25 -11.14 2.87
C LYS A 97 6.09 -12.08 2.59
N GLY A 98 6.37 -13.16 1.87
CA GLY A 98 5.42 -14.23 1.56
C GLY A 98 4.77 -14.10 0.19
N PHE A 99 5.37 -13.32 -0.72
CA PHE A 99 4.87 -13.20 -2.08
C PHE A 99 5.25 -14.44 -2.91
N GLY A 100 4.27 -14.96 -3.64
CA GLY A 100 4.51 -15.91 -4.73
C GLY A 100 5.10 -15.22 -5.96
N LYS A 101 5.14 -15.92 -7.09
CA LYS A 101 5.67 -15.40 -8.37
C LYS A 101 5.02 -14.11 -8.86
N HIS A 102 3.75 -13.89 -8.55
CA HIS A 102 2.99 -12.73 -9.00
C HIS A 102 2.13 -12.14 -7.90
N THR A 103 1.96 -10.82 -7.93
CA THR A 103 0.98 -10.11 -7.11
C THR A 103 0.31 -8.99 -7.90
N ARG A 104 -0.76 -8.44 -7.35
CA ARG A 104 -1.44 -7.25 -7.87
C ARG A 104 -1.54 -6.24 -6.75
N LEU A 105 -1.08 -5.02 -7.02
CA LEU A 105 -1.30 -3.87 -6.16
C LEU A 105 -2.14 -2.85 -6.92
N PHE A 106 -2.95 -2.09 -6.19
CA PHE A 106 -3.88 -1.12 -6.76
C PHE A 106 -3.46 0.28 -6.34
N TYR A 107 -3.39 1.20 -7.30
CA TYR A 107 -3.18 2.61 -7.04
C TYR A 107 -4.35 3.41 -7.61
N CYS A 108 -5.13 4.08 -6.75
CA CYS A 108 -6.38 4.75 -7.13
C CYS A 108 -7.25 3.86 -8.04
N ASP A 109 -7.55 2.64 -7.58
CA ASP A 109 -8.32 1.60 -8.28
C ASP A 109 -7.72 1.07 -9.59
N ARG A 110 -6.49 1.47 -9.94
CA ARG A 110 -5.79 0.96 -11.12
C ARG A 110 -4.85 -0.19 -10.73
N PRO A 111 -5.10 -1.41 -11.23
CA PRO A 111 -4.23 -2.55 -10.93
C PRO A 111 -2.91 -2.49 -11.69
N THR A 112 -1.82 -2.70 -10.96
CA THR A 112 -0.50 -3.02 -11.49
C THR A 112 -0.17 -4.46 -11.14
N LYS A 113 0.06 -5.29 -12.16
CA LYS A 113 0.59 -6.64 -11.96
C LYS A 113 2.09 -6.53 -11.75
N MET A 114 2.58 -7.16 -10.69
CA MET A 114 4.00 -7.32 -10.40
C MET A 114 4.37 -8.80 -10.48
N GLY A 115 5.46 -9.09 -11.19
CA GLY A 115 6.12 -10.38 -11.25
C GLY A 115 7.45 -10.33 -10.52
N PHE A 116 7.68 -11.29 -9.63
CA PHE A 116 8.95 -11.47 -8.96
C PHE A 116 9.84 -12.47 -9.73
N GLN A 117 11.14 -12.50 -9.41
CA GLN A 117 12.08 -13.42 -10.05
C GLN A 117 11.91 -14.85 -9.53
N ASP A 118 11.71 -15.04 -8.22
CA ASP A 118 11.51 -16.37 -7.65
C ASP A 118 10.05 -16.81 -7.66
N ASN A 119 9.81 -18.12 -7.55
CA ASN A 119 8.46 -18.68 -7.56
C ASN A 119 7.69 -18.43 -6.25
N GLU A 120 8.40 -18.30 -5.14
CA GLU A 120 7.86 -18.16 -3.80
C GLU A 120 8.84 -17.47 -2.85
N ASN A 121 8.40 -17.17 -1.62
CA ASN A 121 9.20 -16.52 -0.58
C ASN A 121 9.74 -15.14 -0.97
N ASN A 122 9.12 -14.49 -1.96
CA ASN A 122 9.49 -13.15 -2.37
C ASN A 122 9.08 -12.10 -1.32
N SER A 123 9.73 -10.94 -1.41
CA SER A 123 9.50 -9.81 -0.52
C SER A 123 9.38 -8.50 -1.27
N LEU A 124 8.66 -7.55 -0.68
CA LEU A 124 8.48 -6.20 -1.18
C LEU A 124 8.90 -5.20 -0.10
N ASP A 125 9.81 -4.30 -0.45
CA ASP A 125 10.12 -3.11 0.34
C ASP A 125 8.87 -2.22 0.43
N LEU A 126 8.49 -1.81 1.63
CA LEU A 126 7.38 -0.89 1.88
C LEU A 126 7.89 0.52 2.25
N GLY A 127 9.19 0.71 2.38
CA GLY A 127 9.79 1.94 2.85
C GLY A 127 9.67 2.10 4.37
N HIS A 128 9.64 3.35 4.83
CA HIS A 128 9.90 3.71 6.22
C HIS A 128 8.64 3.89 7.08
N VAL A 129 7.45 3.77 6.49
CA VAL A 129 6.22 4.16 7.18
C VAL A 129 5.13 3.12 6.98
N LEU A 130 4.44 2.77 8.07
CA LEU A 130 3.22 1.97 8.03
C LEU A 130 2.07 2.71 8.71
N LEU A 131 0.85 2.43 8.27
CA LEU A 131 -0.34 2.88 9.00
C LEU A 131 -0.55 2.04 10.26
N THR A 132 -0.88 2.69 11.37
CA THR A 132 -1.42 2.01 12.56
C THR A 132 -2.85 1.54 12.30
N ALA A 133 -3.46 0.82 13.25
CA ALA A 133 -4.89 0.46 13.14
C ALA A 133 -5.77 1.72 12.97
N ARG A 134 -5.56 2.74 13.81
CA ARG A 134 -6.24 4.05 13.73
C ARG A 134 -5.99 4.73 12.38
N GLY A 135 -4.75 4.69 11.89
CA GLY A 135 -4.40 5.24 10.57
C GLY A 135 -5.11 4.54 9.42
N LYS A 136 -5.23 3.21 9.46
CA LYS A 136 -5.95 2.43 8.44
C LYS A 136 -7.43 2.79 8.42
N GLU A 137 -8.07 2.86 9.59
CA GLU A 137 -9.49 3.24 9.70
C GLU A 137 -9.74 4.63 9.11
N LEU A 138 -8.90 5.60 9.45
CA LEU A 138 -9.03 6.96 8.91
C LEU A 138 -8.78 7.01 7.40
N ALA A 139 -7.75 6.30 6.90
CA ALA A 139 -7.41 6.26 5.49
C ALA A 139 -8.57 5.75 4.61
N LEU A 140 -9.36 4.80 5.11
CA LEU A 140 -10.53 4.26 4.39
C LEU A 140 -11.65 5.30 4.19
N THR A 141 -11.68 6.37 4.99
CA THR A 141 -12.67 7.45 4.85
C THR A 141 -12.24 8.56 3.90
N ILE A 142 -10.97 8.57 3.48
CA ILE A 142 -10.37 9.66 2.72
C ILE A 142 -10.35 9.29 1.22
N PRO A 143 -11.00 10.08 0.35
CA PRO A 143 -10.85 9.93 -1.09
C PRO A 143 -9.39 10.21 -1.50
N VAL A 144 -8.75 9.21 -2.10
CA VAL A 144 -7.35 9.34 -2.53
C VAL A 144 -7.26 10.10 -3.85
N ILE A 145 -6.52 11.20 -3.85
CA ILE A 145 -6.21 11.97 -5.06
C ILE A 145 -5.01 11.31 -5.75
N ARG A 146 -5.15 11.05 -7.06
CA ARG A 146 -4.07 10.44 -7.85
C ARG A 146 -2.90 11.41 -8.00
N ASN A 147 -1.74 11.01 -7.50
CA ASN A 147 -0.46 11.67 -7.78
C ASN A 147 0.29 10.87 -8.86
N GLN A 148 0.41 11.45 -10.07
CA GLN A 148 1.05 10.78 -11.21
C GLN A 148 2.57 10.66 -11.05
N GLN A 149 3.23 11.69 -10.52
CA GLN A 149 4.68 11.68 -10.27
C GLN A 149 5.05 10.59 -9.26
N PHE A 150 4.24 10.43 -8.21
CA PHE A 150 4.41 9.35 -7.26
C PHE A 150 4.22 7.98 -7.90
N TYR A 151 3.18 7.78 -8.71
CA TYR A 151 2.98 6.53 -9.42
C TYR A 151 4.23 6.14 -10.25
N GLU A 152 4.73 7.08 -11.05
CA GLU A 152 5.93 6.87 -11.88
C GLU A 152 7.18 6.57 -11.04
N TYR A 153 7.33 7.27 -9.92
CA TYR A 153 8.41 7.03 -8.96
C TYR A 153 8.38 5.59 -8.41
N VAL A 154 7.21 5.10 -7.98
CA VAL A 154 7.07 3.73 -7.47
C VAL A 154 7.34 2.68 -8.57
N ILE A 155 6.78 2.89 -9.77
CA ILE A 155 7.00 1.99 -10.91
C ILE A 155 8.48 1.91 -11.27
N ARG A 156 9.18 3.05 -11.34
CA ARG A 156 10.62 3.09 -11.61
C ARG A 156 11.41 2.32 -10.55
N ARG A 157 11.14 2.57 -9.27
CA ARG A 157 11.84 1.88 -8.18
C ARG A 157 11.65 0.37 -8.22
N TRP A 158 10.42 -0.09 -8.44
CA TRP A 158 10.14 -1.53 -8.57
C TRP A 158 10.81 -2.16 -9.79
N PHE A 159 10.87 -1.44 -10.92
CA PHE A 159 11.58 -1.90 -12.10
C PHE A 159 13.09 -2.02 -11.85
N GLU A 160 13.69 -1.02 -11.18
CA GLU A 160 15.12 -1.03 -10.79
C GLU A 160 15.46 -2.17 -9.81
N GLN A 161 14.48 -2.62 -9.01
CA GLN A 161 14.60 -3.81 -8.16
C GLN A 161 14.46 -5.14 -8.93
N GLY A 162 14.30 -5.09 -10.25
CA GLY A 162 14.17 -6.26 -11.10
C GLY A 162 12.76 -6.86 -11.13
N LEU A 163 11.73 -6.12 -10.68
CA LEU A 163 10.34 -6.58 -10.77
C LEU A 163 9.81 -6.40 -12.20
N VAL A 164 9.09 -7.41 -12.69
CA VAL A 164 8.39 -7.33 -13.98
C VAL A 164 7.06 -6.66 -13.77
N LEU A 165 6.85 -5.51 -14.40
CA LEU A 165 5.65 -4.69 -14.21
C LEU A 165 4.78 -4.73 -15.47
N SER A 166 3.47 -4.98 -15.30
CA SER A 166 2.51 -4.79 -16.39
C SER A 166 1.25 -4.12 -15.91
N SER A 167 0.79 -3.11 -16.66
CA SER A 167 -0.56 -2.58 -16.48
C SER A 167 -1.57 -3.63 -16.94
N ILE A 168 -2.65 -3.79 -16.19
CA ILE A 168 -3.77 -4.61 -16.64
C ILE A 168 -4.73 -3.69 -17.37
N GLN A 169 -4.85 -3.87 -18.68
CA GLN A 169 -5.95 -3.27 -19.43
C GLN A 169 -7.22 -4.02 -19.04
N ILE A 170 -8.08 -3.35 -18.25
CA ILE A 170 -9.45 -3.84 -18.06
C ILE A 170 -10.20 -3.47 -19.32
N ASP A 171 -10.30 -4.42 -20.24
CA ASP A 171 -11.17 -4.30 -21.40
C ASP A 171 -12.61 -4.10 -20.90
N ARG A 172 -13.16 -2.90 -21.10
CA ARG A 172 -14.52 -2.55 -20.66
C ARG A 172 -15.58 -3.02 -21.67
N ASP A 173 -15.21 -3.64 -22.78
CA ASP A 173 -16.12 -3.96 -23.89
C ASP A 173 -16.41 -5.46 -24.08
N ARG A 174 -16.70 -6.20 -23.00
CA ARG A 174 -17.55 -7.39 -23.13
C ARG A 174 -19.02 -7.01 -23.06
N ARG A 175 -19.53 -6.40 -24.13
CA ARG A 175 -20.96 -6.58 -24.45
C ARG A 175 -21.16 -8.08 -24.71
N PRO A 176 -22.08 -8.78 -24.02
CA PRO A 176 -22.41 -10.14 -24.41
C PRO A 176 -22.98 -10.07 -25.83
N ASN A 177 -22.27 -10.67 -26.78
CA ASN A 177 -22.73 -10.81 -28.14
C ASN A 177 -23.91 -11.79 -28.12
N ILE A 178 -25.14 -11.27 -27.96
CA ILE A 178 -26.36 -12.04 -28.17
C ILE A 178 -26.53 -12.19 -29.69
N ALA A 179 -25.70 -13.02 -30.28
CA ALA A 179 -25.82 -13.48 -31.65
C ALA A 179 -25.58 -14.98 -31.63
N GLY A 180 -26.67 -15.75 -31.49
CA GLY A 180 -26.57 -17.22 -31.54
C GLY A 180 -27.70 -17.98 -30.87
N ARG A 181 -28.97 -17.69 -31.18
CA ARG A 181 -30.04 -18.70 -31.10
C ARG A 181 -31.02 -18.51 -32.25
N ALA A 182 -30.59 -18.83 -33.46
CA ALA A 182 -31.49 -19.41 -34.44
C ALA A 182 -31.43 -20.93 -34.22
N CYS A 183 -32.41 -21.47 -33.50
CA CYS A 183 -32.61 -22.92 -33.44
C CYS A 183 -32.90 -23.41 -34.86
N ALA A 184 -31.96 -24.15 -35.44
CA ALA A 184 -32.24 -25.00 -36.58
C ALA A 184 -33.17 -26.11 -36.12
N ILE A 185 -34.45 -26.02 -36.46
CA ILE A 185 -35.36 -27.15 -36.39
C ILE A 185 -35.16 -27.91 -37.72
N ARG A 186 -34.52 -29.07 -37.66
CA ARG A 186 -34.49 -30.03 -38.76
C ARG A 186 -35.22 -31.31 -38.37
N ALA A 187 -36.20 -31.63 -39.23
CA ALA A 187 -36.77 -32.95 -39.58
C ALA A 187 -37.68 -33.63 -38.54
N PRO A 188 -38.51 -34.65 -38.89
CA PRO A 188 -38.61 -35.39 -40.17
C PRO A 188 -40.07 -35.68 -40.66
N GLY A 189 -40.21 -36.27 -41.86
CA GLY A 189 -41.41 -37.00 -42.29
C GLY A 189 -42.09 -36.44 -43.53
#